data_AF-A0A365TCQ3-F1
#
_entry.id   AF-A0A365TCQ3-F1
#
_cell.length_a   1.000
_cell.length_b   1.000
_cell.length_c   1.000
_cell.angle_alpha   90.00
_cell.angle_beta   90.00
_cell.angle_gamma   90.00
#
_symmetry.space_group_name_H-M   'P 1'
#
loop_
_entity.id
_entity.type
_entity.pdbx_description
1 polymer ?
#
loop_
_entity_poly.entity_id
_entity_poly.type
_entity_poly.pdbx_seq_one_letter_code
_entity_poly.pdbx_strand_id
1 'polypeptide(L)'
;MTKDDRYGATDDDYGDELDDFSSGAVASTAEDDEDDEEDALPFIFARRTVKADREAVPVYVQDDTAAEIEEIERQLGQQFDGDKVMALDVREALVRAGLQNVDDVEQVMKDWGYGRR
;
A
#
# COMPACT_ATOMS: atom_id res chain seq x y z
N MET A 1 2.40 -1.54 37.14
CA MET A 1 1.84 -1.93 35.83
C MET A 1 2.45 -0.99 34.82
N THR A 2 3.60 -1.38 34.28
CA THR A 2 4.43 -0.61 33.35
C THR A 2 3.98 -0.88 31.92
N LYS A 3 4.21 0.09 31.04
CA LYS A 3 3.45 0.36 29.82
C LYS A 3 3.92 -0.44 28.59
N ASP A 4 4.54 -1.60 28.78
CA ASP A 4 5.34 -2.28 27.74
C ASP A 4 4.74 -3.58 27.17
N ASP A 5 3.59 -4.06 27.68
CA ASP A 5 3.04 -5.37 27.27
C ASP A 5 1.86 -5.29 26.28
N ARG A 6 1.70 -4.18 25.55
CA ARG A 6 0.53 -3.96 24.66
C ARG A 6 0.86 -3.82 23.17
N TYR A 7 2.04 -4.24 22.75
CA TYR A 7 2.26 -4.58 21.34
C TYR A 7 2.12 -6.09 21.23
N GLY A 8 0.92 -6.51 20.83
CA GLY A 8 0.65 -7.90 20.50
C GLY A 8 1.66 -8.38 19.47
N ALA A 9 2.17 -9.59 19.70
CA ALA A 9 2.93 -10.34 18.74
C ALA A 9 2.19 -10.34 17.40
N THR A 10 2.71 -9.60 16.43
CA THR A 10 2.50 -9.94 15.03
C THR A 10 3.30 -11.21 14.80
N ASP A 11 2.66 -12.37 14.95
CA ASP A 11 3.10 -13.62 14.32
C ASP A 11 2.95 -13.46 12.80
N ASP A 12 3.64 -12.47 12.23
CA ASP A 12 3.89 -12.37 10.81
C ASP A 12 5.02 -13.37 10.51
N ASP A 13 4.60 -14.63 10.37
CA ASP A 13 5.37 -15.70 9.76
C ASP A 13 5.65 -15.34 8.29
N TYR A 14 6.62 -14.45 8.09
CA TYR A 14 7.32 -14.26 6.83
C TYR A 14 8.79 -14.61 7.08
N GLY A 15 9.02 -15.85 7.52
CA GLY A 15 10.32 -16.49 7.56
C GLY A 15 10.82 -16.75 6.15
N ASP A 16 11.70 -15.88 5.69
CA ASP A 16 13.03 -16.19 5.15
C ASP A 16 13.26 -17.68 4.79
N GLU A 17 12.86 -18.06 3.58
CA GLU A 17 13.55 -19.11 2.83
C GLU A 17 13.73 -18.59 1.41
N LEU A 18 14.96 -18.20 1.09
CA LEU A 18 15.69 -18.50 -0.16
C LEU A 18 17.03 -17.75 -0.14
N ASP A 19 17.91 -18.11 0.81
CA ASP A 19 19.34 -17.83 0.73
C ASP A 19 20.05 -19.13 0.30
N ASP A 20 20.16 -19.35 -1.02
CA ASP A 20 21.26 -20.06 -1.68
C ASP A 20 21.07 -20.05 -3.20
N PHE A 21 21.68 -19.07 -3.88
CA PHE A 21 22.36 -19.33 -5.15
C PHE A 21 23.42 -18.25 -5.36
N SER A 22 24.63 -18.54 -4.89
CA SER A 22 25.85 -17.87 -5.33
C SER A 22 26.11 -18.17 -6.81
N SER A 23 26.11 -17.14 -7.67
CA SER A 23 26.93 -17.12 -8.89
C SER A 23 26.95 -15.75 -9.57
N GLY A 24 28.15 -15.20 -9.74
CA GLY A 24 28.56 -14.57 -11.01
C GLY A 24 28.18 -13.11 -11.23
N ALA A 25 29.18 -12.24 -11.12
CA ALA A 25 29.15 -10.89 -11.66
C ALA A 25 28.81 -10.86 -13.16
N VAL A 26 27.86 -10.00 -13.56
CA VAL A 26 27.93 -9.26 -14.83
C VAL A 26 27.38 -7.85 -14.62
N ALA A 27 28.24 -6.86 -14.86
CA ALA A 27 27.81 -5.50 -15.13
C ALA A 27 27.21 -5.49 -16.55
N SER A 28 26.06 -4.86 -16.73
CA SER A 28 25.61 -4.41 -18.06
C SER A 28 24.77 -3.16 -17.89
N THR A 29 25.38 -2.04 -18.24
CA THR A 29 24.73 -0.80 -18.64
C THR A 29 23.79 -1.08 -19.81
N ALA A 30 22.55 -0.63 -19.71
CA ALA A 30 21.71 -0.31 -20.86
C ALA A 30 20.90 0.93 -20.46
N GLU A 31 21.39 2.09 -20.90
CA GLU A 31 20.55 3.24 -21.19
C GLU A 31 19.94 2.98 -22.57
N ASP A 32 18.61 2.98 -22.65
CA ASP A 32 17.78 3.09 -23.86
C ASP A 32 16.35 3.32 -23.31
N ASP A 33 15.85 4.55 -23.18
CA ASP A 33 15.17 5.37 -24.19
C ASP A 33 13.87 4.73 -24.73
N GLU A 34 12.89 5.62 -24.93
CA GLU A 34 11.67 5.48 -25.74
C GLU A 34 10.32 5.21 -25.03
N ASP A 35 9.41 6.18 -25.24
CA ASP A 35 8.02 6.26 -24.81
C ASP A 35 7.16 5.09 -25.34
N ASP A 36 6.93 4.06 -24.52
CA ASP A 36 5.89 3.04 -24.75
C ASP A 36 4.58 3.43 -24.03
N GLU A 37 3.87 4.44 -24.54
CA GLU A 37 2.51 4.80 -24.09
C GLU A 37 1.40 3.99 -24.79
N GLU A 38 1.75 3.05 -25.68
CA GLU A 38 0.80 2.19 -26.40
C GLU A 38 0.90 0.74 -25.87
N ASP A 39 -0.10 0.33 -25.06
CA ASP A 39 -0.23 -0.98 -24.37
C ASP A 39 0.50 -1.16 -23.02
N ALA A 40 0.45 -0.14 -22.15
CA ALA A 40 0.78 -0.34 -20.73
C ALA A 40 -0.21 -1.33 -20.09
N LEU A 41 0.28 -2.54 -19.76
CA LEU A 41 -0.48 -3.55 -19.03
C LEU A 41 -1.15 -2.93 -17.78
N PRO A 42 -2.42 -3.28 -17.48
CA PRO A 42 -3.07 -2.81 -16.25
C PRO A 42 -2.18 -3.06 -15.02
N PHE A 43 -2.22 -2.14 -14.06
CA PHE A 43 -1.29 -2.04 -12.92
C PHE A 43 -0.95 -3.39 -12.24
N ILE A 44 -1.94 -4.26 -12.03
CA ILE A 44 -1.73 -5.55 -11.36
C ILE A 44 -0.86 -6.53 -12.17
N PHE A 45 -0.84 -6.41 -13.50
CA PHE A 45 -0.11 -7.28 -14.42
C PHE A 45 1.28 -6.73 -14.77
N ALA A 46 1.53 -5.44 -14.55
CA ALA A 46 2.82 -4.80 -14.81
C ALA A 46 3.82 -4.96 -13.65
N ARG A 47 3.36 -5.21 -12.42
CA ARG A 47 4.21 -5.20 -11.22
C ARG A 47 4.93 -6.54 -10.95
N ARG A 48 6.18 -6.46 -10.46
CA ARG A 48 6.94 -7.64 -9.99
C ARG A 48 6.59 -8.07 -8.57
N THR A 49 6.41 -7.11 -7.65
CA THR A 49 5.98 -7.35 -6.27
C THR A 49 5.01 -6.26 -5.83
N VAL A 50 4.29 -6.48 -4.72
CA VAL A 50 3.40 -5.45 -4.17
C VAL A 50 4.14 -4.18 -3.75
N LYS A 51 5.43 -4.28 -3.36
CA LYS A 51 6.27 -3.15 -2.94
C LYS A 51 7.12 -2.57 -4.08
N ALA A 52 7.18 -3.22 -5.24
CA ALA A 52 8.01 -2.80 -6.35
C ALA A 52 7.66 -1.37 -6.77
N ASP A 53 8.69 -0.57 -7.04
CA ASP A 53 8.57 0.78 -7.62
C ASP A 53 7.77 1.78 -6.75
N ARG A 54 7.76 1.59 -5.42
CA ARG A 54 7.12 2.49 -4.46
C ARG A 54 8.11 3.16 -3.52
N GLU A 55 7.92 4.46 -3.30
CA GLU A 55 8.52 5.16 -2.16
C GLU A 55 7.74 4.86 -0.88
N ALA A 56 8.45 4.48 0.19
CA ALA A 56 7.82 4.14 1.45
C ALA A 56 7.48 5.39 2.27
N VAL A 57 6.19 5.72 2.36
CA VAL A 57 5.68 6.81 3.21
C VAL A 57 4.84 6.23 4.35
N PRO A 58 5.31 6.29 5.62
CA PRO A 58 4.52 5.81 6.75
C PRO A 58 3.34 6.76 7.03
N VAL A 59 2.14 6.22 7.08
CA VAL A 59 0.92 6.94 7.45
C VAL A 59 0.40 6.39 8.77
N TYR A 60 0.26 7.26 9.78
CA TYR A 60 -0.34 6.93 11.07
C TYR A 60 -1.76 7.49 11.11
N VAL A 61 -2.72 6.66 11.51
CA VAL A 61 -4.13 7.00 11.61
C VAL A 61 -4.66 6.74 13.02
N GLN A 62 -5.85 7.26 13.34
CA GLN A 62 -6.55 6.93 14.59
C GLN A 62 -7.11 5.49 14.54
N ASP A 63 -7.35 4.89 15.72
CA ASP A 63 -7.83 3.52 15.86
C ASP A 63 -9.12 3.25 15.05
N ASP A 64 -10.07 4.18 15.10
CA ASP A 64 -11.34 4.07 14.35
C ASP A 64 -11.09 4.04 12.84
N THR A 65 -10.20 4.90 12.33
CA THR A 65 -9.81 4.92 10.91
C THR A 65 -9.06 3.63 10.52
N ALA A 66 -8.22 3.08 11.40
CA ALA A 66 -7.55 1.80 11.13
C ALA A 66 -8.56 0.65 10.98
N ALA A 67 -9.56 0.60 11.86
CA ALA A 67 -10.62 -0.41 11.79
C ALA A 67 -11.45 -0.30 10.50
N GLU A 68 -11.77 0.92 10.06
CA GLU A 68 -12.45 1.15 8.78
C GLU A 68 -11.62 0.71 7.58
N ILE A 69 -10.30 0.93 7.60
CA ILE A 69 -9.39 0.46 6.54
C ILE A 69 -9.40 -1.07 6.48
N GLU A 70 -9.29 -1.77 7.62
CA GLU A 70 -9.32 -3.24 7.67
C GLU A 70 -10.64 -3.81 7.13
N GLU A 71 -11.77 -3.16 7.44
CA GLU A 71 -13.07 -3.55 6.91
C GLU A 71 -13.13 -3.42 5.39
N ILE A 72 -12.64 -2.30 4.84
CA ILE A 72 -12.60 -2.06 3.39
C ILE A 72 -11.66 -3.05 2.70
N GLU A 73 -10.49 -3.34 3.28
CA GLU A 73 -9.56 -4.36 2.76
C GLU A 73 -10.25 -5.73 2.63
N ARG A 74 -10.96 -6.13 3.68
CA ARG A 74 -11.74 -7.37 3.70
C ARG A 74 -12.88 -7.36 2.68
N GLN A 75 -13.61 -6.25 2.58
CA GLN A 75 -14.73 -6.11 1.67
C GLN A 75 -14.27 -6.18 0.21
N LEU A 76 -13.25 -5.41 -0.17
CA LEU A 76 -12.75 -5.39 -1.54
C LEU A 76 -12.10 -6.73 -1.93
N GLY A 77 -11.41 -7.39 -0.99
CA GLY A 77 -10.89 -8.74 -1.21
C GLY A 77 -11.95 -9.80 -1.49
N GLN A 78 -13.20 -9.59 -1.05
CA GLN A 78 -14.34 -10.47 -1.36
C GLN A 78 -15.08 -10.07 -2.64
N GLN A 79 -14.99 -8.81 -3.07
CA GLN A 79 -15.76 -8.29 -4.22
C GLN A 79 -15.08 -8.54 -5.56
N PHE A 80 -13.75 -8.55 -5.61
CA PHE A 80 -13.00 -8.85 -6.83
C PHE A 80 -12.73 -10.35 -6.94
N ASP A 81 -13.72 -11.10 -7.45
CA ASP A 81 -13.60 -12.53 -7.72
C ASP A 81 -12.44 -12.81 -8.70
N GLY A 82 -11.42 -13.55 -8.23
CA GLY A 82 -10.33 -14.07 -9.07
C GLY A 82 -9.00 -13.32 -8.99
N ASP A 83 -8.98 -12.10 -8.43
CA ASP A 83 -7.75 -11.31 -8.26
C ASP A 83 -7.30 -11.27 -6.80
N LYS A 84 -6.00 -11.44 -6.57
CA LYS A 84 -5.41 -11.25 -5.24
C LYS A 84 -5.31 -9.75 -4.93
N VAL A 85 -6.34 -9.21 -4.27
CA VAL A 85 -6.34 -7.84 -3.75
C VAL A 85 -5.36 -7.76 -2.57
N MET A 86 -4.30 -6.97 -2.71
CA MET A 86 -3.33 -6.77 -1.64
C MET A 86 -3.73 -5.57 -0.78
N ALA A 87 -3.59 -5.68 0.54
CA ALA A 87 -3.87 -4.58 1.49
C ALA A 87 -3.16 -3.26 1.10
N LEU A 88 -1.91 -3.36 0.64
CA LEU A 88 -1.16 -2.18 0.20
C LEU A 88 -1.76 -1.50 -1.04
N ASP A 89 -2.44 -2.24 -1.92
CA ASP A 89 -3.15 -1.66 -3.07
C ASP A 89 -4.43 -0.96 -2.64
N VAL A 90 -5.16 -1.54 -1.68
CA VAL A 90 -6.36 -0.92 -1.11
C VAL A 90 -6.00 0.39 -0.43
N ARG A 91 -4.93 0.42 0.37
CA ARG A 91 -4.45 1.65 1.03
C ARG A 91 -4.04 2.73 0.03
N GLU A 92 -3.28 2.38 -1.00
CA GLU A 92 -2.95 3.31 -2.09
C GLU A 92 -4.22 3.82 -2.77
N ALA A 93 -5.19 2.95 -3.06
CA ALA A 93 -6.45 3.33 -3.69
C ALA A 93 -7.27 4.30 -2.83
N LEU A 94 -7.32 4.09 -1.50
CA LEU A 94 -7.96 5.01 -0.57
C LEU A 94 -7.27 6.39 -0.58
N VAL A 95 -5.94 6.42 -0.56
CA VAL A 95 -5.17 7.67 -0.65
C VAL A 95 -5.44 8.38 -1.99
N ARG A 96 -5.40 7.65 -3.11
CA ARG A 96 -5.69 8.18 -4.44
C ARG A 96 -7.11 8.74 -4.55
N ALA A 97 -8.10 8.04 -4.01
CA ALA A 97 -9.48 8.51 -3.96
C ALA A 97 -9.60 9.82 -3.16
N GLY A 98 -8.94 9.92 -2.00
CA GLY A 98 -8.90 11.17 -1.22
C GLY A 98 -8.22 12.32 -1.97
N LEU A 99 -7.12 12.05 -2.68
CA LEU A 99 -6.44 13.05 -3.52
C LEU A 99 -7.29 13.52 -4.70
N GLN A 100 -8.18 12.67 -5.21
CA GLN A 100 -9.13 13.02 -6.28
C GLN A 100 -10.38 13.75 -5.76
N ASN A 101 -10.70 13.61 -4.48
CA ASN A 101 -11.90 14.17 -3.84
C ASN A 101 -11.49 15.05 -2.64
N VAL A 102 -10.70 16.09 -2.90
CA VAL A 102 -10.11 16.96 -1.86
C VAL A 102 -11.18 17.67 -1.02
N ASP A 103 -12.37 17.92 -1.58
CA ASP A 103 -13.48 18.53 -0.85
C ASP A 103 -13.98 17.63 0.29
N ASP A 104 -13.99 16.30 0.09
CA ASP A 104 -14.35 15.33 1.15
C ASP A 104 -13.28 15.31 2.24
N VAL A 105 -12.01 15.40 1.85
CA VAL A 105 -10.89 15.53 2.81
C VAL A 105 -11.02 16.81 3.62
N GLU A 106 -11.34 17.94 2.98
CA GLU A 106 -11.57 19.21 3.66
C GLU A 106 -12.75 19.11 4.63
N GLN A 107 -13.83 18.42 4.26
CA GLN A 107 -14.98 18.20 5.13
C GLN A 107 -14.61 17.38 6.37
N VAL A 108 -13.87 16.27 6.21
CA VAL A 108 -13.37 15.47 7.34
C VAL A 108 -12.51 16.34 8.28
N MET A 109 -11.64 17.18 7.73
CA MET A 109 -10.84 18.12 8.53
C MET A 109 -11.72 19.14 9.27
N LYS A 110 -12.75 19.71 8.62
CA LYS A 110 -13.69 20.62 9.28
C LYS A 110 -14.43 19.93 10.44
N ASP A 111 -14.84 18.69 10.24
CA ASP A 111 -15.50 17.87 11.26
C ASP A 111 -14.59 17.61 12.46
N TRP A 112 -13.29 17.39 12.23
CA TRP A 112 -12.27 17.35 13.28
C TRP A 112 -12.01 18.68 13.97
N GLY A 113 -12.51 19.78 13.43
CA GLY A 113 -12.43 21.10 14.06
C GLY A 113 -11.50 22.10 13.38
N TYR A 114 -10.85 21.73 12.28
CA TYR A 114 -10.07 22.68 11.51
C TYR A 114 -10.95 23.81 10.96
N GLY A 115 -10.42 25.04 10.92
CA GLY A 115 -11.13 26.21 10.40
C GLY A 115 -12.18 26.83 11.34
N ARG A 116 -12.50 26.21 12.49
CA ARG A 116 -13.31 26.84 13.54
C ARG A 116 -12.42 27.78 14.38
N ARG A 117 -12.51 29.08 14.11
CA ARG A 117 -11.95 30.15 14.96
C ARG A 117 -13.07 30.89 15.66
#